data_AF-U9T233-F1
#
_entry.id   AF-U9T233-F1
#
_cell.length_a   1.000
_cell.length_b   1.000
_cell.length_c   1.000
_cell.angle_alpha   90.00
_cell.angle_beta   90.00
_cell.angle_gamma   90.00
#
_symmetry.space_group_name_H-M   'P 1'
#
loop_
_entity.id
_entity.type
_entity.pdbx_description
1 polymer ?
#
loop_
_entity_poly.entity_id
_entity_poly.type
_entity_poly.pdbx_seq_one_letter_code
_entity_poly.pdbx_strand_id
1 'polypeptide(L)'
;MTQSELSEFLDAPAPFYCGFKASDIGQCLYKIRDDSVRPRHFLGADNEDEIEAILSEREGHSLHEFIDGDEPLRPIIDFDLPQEVLDTIEPKLTRKEILDSLILGFRKTCLEIFPKWDYKTLTIASSSDAKKMSLHISTFGMRLPNIARVAVFTELVRKKLPTALQGNSIIDNIANK
;
A
#
# COMPACT_ATOMS: atom_id res chain seq x y z
N MET A 1 11.50 18.01 21.56
CA MET A 1 10.22 17.45 21.09
C MET A 1 10.00 16.18 21.87
N THR A 2 9.06 16.22 22.81
CA THR A 2 8.80 15.15 23.78
C THR A 2 7.95 14.05 23.14
N GLN A 3 8.12 12.83 23.64
CA GLN A 3 7.40 11.59 23.30
C GLN A 3 5.87 11.67 23.52
N SER A 4 5.35 12.83 23.93
CA SER A 4 3.95 13.06 24.34
C SER A 4 3.03 13.46 23.19
N GLU A 5 3.53 14.03 22.10
CA GLU A 5 2.66 14.51 21.00
C GLU A 5 2.22 13.39 20.03
N LEU A 6 2.83 12.20 20.12
CA LEU A 6 2.40 11.03 19.33
C LEU A 6 1.27 10.23 20.00
N SER A 7 1.03 10.44 21.30
CA SER A 7 0.04 9.65 22.07
C SER A 7 -1.39 10.12 21.85
N GLU A 8 -1.62 11.40 21.58
CA GLU A 8 -2.98 11.95 21.44
C GLU A 8 -3.68 11.58 20.12
N PHE A 9 -2.97 10.97 19.15
CA PHE A 9 -3.56 10.54 17.88
C PHE A 9 -4.08 9.10 17.86
N LEU A 10 -3.84 8.32 18.93
CA LEU A 10 -4.11 6.88 19.00
C LEU A 10 -5.25 6.50 19.98
N ASP A 11 -5.71 7.40 20.84
CA ASP A 11 -6.72 7.11 21.87
C ASP A 11 -8.14 7.56 21.50
N ALA A 12 -8.60 7.16 20.32
CA ALA A 12 -10.04 7.05 20.07
C ALA A 12 -10.35 5.59 19.77
N PRO A 13 -11.16 4.88 20.59
CA PRO A 13 -11.74 3.64 20.16
C PRO A 13 -12.70 3.99 19.02
N ALA A 14 -12.22 3.88 17.78
CA ALA A 14 -13.08 3.91 16.63
C ALA A 14 -14.09 2.78 16.85
N PRO A 15 -15.40 3.05 16.91
CA PRO A 15 -16.38 2.00 16.91
C PRO A 15 -16.07 1.15 15.68
N PHE A 16 -15.89 -0.16 15.86
CA PHE A 16 -15.97 -1.08 14.73
C PHE A 16 -17.30 -0.76 14.03
N TYR A 17 -17.24 -0.07 12.89
CA TYR A 17 -18.40 0.20 12.08
C TYR A 17 -18.82 -1.15 11.48
N CYS A 18 -19.63 -1.88 12.23
CA CYS A 18 -20.38 -3.02 11.75
C CYS A 18 -21.81 -2.53 11.52
N GLY A 19 -21.96 -1.66 10.52
CA GLY A 19 -23.25 -1.19 10.04
C GLY A 19 -23.41 -1.67 8.61
N PHE A 20 -23.66 -2.97 8.42
CA PHE A 20 -24.03 -3.50 7.11
C PHE A 20 -25.34 -2.83 6.67
N LYS A 21 -25.28 -1.98 5.64
CA LYS A 21 -26.45 -1.44 4.96
C LYS A 21 -26.95 -2.48 3.95
N ALA A 22 -28.24 -2.43 3.60
CA ALA A 22 -28.79 -3.31 2.55
C ALA A 22 -28.11 -3.12 1.18
N SER A 23 -27.50 -1.94 0.95
CA SER A 23 -26.64 -1.65 -0.22
C SER A 23 -25.33 -2.44 -0.24
N ASP A 24 -24.91 -2.98 0.90
CA ASP A 24 -23.61 -3.65 1.06
C ASP A 24 -23.75 -5.17 0.79
N ILE A 25 -24.99 -5.68 0.77
CA ILE A 25 -25.31 -7.08 0.44
C ILE A 25 -24.99 -7.42 -1.02
N GLY A 26 -24.94 -6.42 -1.91
CA GLY A 26 -24.65 -6.61 -3.35
C GLY A 26 -23.28 -6.10 -3.80
N GLN A 27 -22.39 -5.73 -2.88
CA GLN A 27 -21.07 -5.19 -3.23
C GLN A 27 -20.00 -6.25 -3.06
N CYS A 28 -19.31 -6.56 -4.15
CA CYS A 28 -18.16 -7.45 -4.12
C CYS A 28 -17.03 -6.87 -3.23
N LEU A 29 -16.32 -7.74 -2.51
CA LEU A 29 -15.20 -7.42 -1.62
C LEU A 29 -14.06 -6.71 -2.35
N TYR A 30 -13.84 -7.06 -3.62
CA TYR A 30 -12.87 -6.43 -4.48
C TYR A 30 -13.58 -5.84 -5.69
N LYS A 31 -13.20 -4.61 -6.05
CA LYS A 31 -13.62 -3.94 -7.27
C LYS A 31 -12.40 -3.74 -8.15
N ILE A 32 -12.48 -4.15 -9.42
CA ILE A 32 -11.39 -4.06 -10.38
C ILE A 32 -11.82 -3.13 -11.51
N ARG A 33 -11.03 -2.08 -11.76
CA ARG A 33 -11.19 -1.14 -12.85
C ARG A 33 -10.40 -1.60 -14.07
N ASP A 34 -11.06 -1.74 -15.21
CA ASP A 34 -10.45 -2.02 -16.50
C ASP A 34 -10.30 -0.71 -17.30
N ASP A 35 -9.07 -0.24 -17.45
CA ASP A 35 -8.73 0.98 -18.18
C ASP A 35 -8.46 0.74 -19.68
N SER A 36 -8.46 -0.52 -20.14
CA SER A 36 -8.27 -0.87 -21.56
C SER A 36 -9.54 -0.69 -22.39
N VAL A 37 -10.71 -0.63 -21.75
CA VAL A 37 -12.01 -0.46 -22.42
C VAL A 37 -12.60 0.93 -22.14
N ARG A 38 -13.36 1.46 -23.12
CA ARG A 38 -14.06 2.75 -22.99
C ARG A 38 -15.56 2.56 -23.25
N PRO A 39 -16.46 3.07 -22.37
CA PRO A 39 -16.17 3.70 -21.08
C PRO A 39 -15.53 2.71 -20.08
N ARG A 40 -14.87 3.24 -19.03
CA ARG A 40 -14.22 2.42 -18.00
C ARG A 40 -15.19 1.39 -17.45
N HIS A 41 -14.74 0.15 -17.37
CA HIS A 41 -15.54 -0.96 -16.84
C HIS A 41 -15.07 -1.32 -15.43
N PHE A 42 -16.02 -1.62 -14.54
CA PHE A 42 -15.75 -2.06 -13.18
C PHE A 42 -16.29 -3.47 -13.00
N LEU A 43 -15.41 -4.37 -12.56
CA LEU A 43 -15.69 -5.77 -12.27
C LEU A 43 -15.66 -5.97 -10.76
N GLY A 44 -16.47 -6.90 -10.26
CA GLY A 44 -16.51 -7.26 -8.84
C GLY A 44 -16.07 -8.71 -8.65
N ALA A 45 -15.33 -8.98 -7.58
CA ALA A 45 -14.99 -10.33 -7.15
C ALA A 45 -14.99 -10.44 -5.61
N ASP A 46 -15.42 -11.57 -5.09
CA ASP A 46 -15.47 -11.86 -3.65
C ASP A 46 -14.38 -12.81 -3.18
N ASN A 47 -13.73 -13.52 -4.11
CA ASN A 47 -12.74 -14.55 -3.79
C ASN A 47 -11.63 -14.62 -4.85
N GLU A 48 -10.59 -15.40 -4.53
CA GLU A 48 -9.41 -15.58 -5.38
C GLU A 48 -9.77 -16.20 -6.74
N ASP A 49 -10.65 -17.21 -6.77
CA ASP A 49 -11.05 -17.87 -8.02
C ASP A 49 -11.74 -16.89 -8.99
N GLU A 50 -12.60 -16.01 -8.49
CA GLU A 50 -13.26 -14.96 -9.27
C GLU A 50 -12.26 -13.91 -9.76
N ILE A 51 -11.28 -13.53 -8.92
CA ILE A 51 -10.19 -12.64 -9.34
C ILE A 51 -9.38 -13.28 -10.47
N GLU A 52 -8.96 -14.54 -10.32
CA GLU A 52 -8.20 -15.27 -11.32
C GLU A 52 -8.98 -15.44 -12.63
N ALA A 53 -10.29 -15.68 -12.55
CA ALA A 53 -11.16 -15.71 -13.72
C ALA A 53 -11.18 -14.37 -14.46
N ILE A 54 -11.29 -13.26 -13.73
CA ILE A 54 -11.21 -11.90 -14.31
C ILE A 54 -9.84 -11.66 -14.96
N LEU A 55 -8.75 -11.99 -14.26
CA LEU A 55 -7.39 -11.80 -14.78
C LEU A 55 -7.16 -12.62 -16.06
N SER A 56 -7.69 -13.83 -16.12
CA SER A 56 -7.60 -14.73 -17.28
C SER A 56 -8.44 -14.24 -18.47
N GLU A 57 -9.69 -13.82 -18.24
CA GLU A 57 -10.56 -13.29 -19.31
C GLU A 57 -10.00 -11.99 -19.90
N ARG A 58 -9.33 -11.19 -19.07
CA ARG A 58 -8.81 -9.86 -19.39
C ARG A 58 -7.30 -9.87 -19.60
N GLU A 59 -6.75 -10.99 -20.07
CA GLU A 59 -5.32 -11.09 -20.36
C GLU A 59 -4.87 -9.94 -21.30
N GLY A 60 -3.81 -9.24 -20.92
CA GLY A 60 -3.29 -8.07 -21.64
C GLY A 60 -4.01 -6.75 -21.38
N HIS A 61 -5.08 -6.73 -20.56
CA HIS A 61 -5.73 -5.49 -20.13
C HIS A 61 -4.95 -4.80 -18.99
N SER A 62 -5.13 -3.48 -18.89
CA SER A 62 -4.67 -2.67 -17.76
C SER A 62 -5.73 -2.66 -16.66
N LEU A 63 -5.61 -3.62 -15.74
CA LEU A 63 -6.51 -3.79 -14.60
C LEU A 63 -5.93 -3.13 -13.35
N HIS A 64 -6.79 -2.47 -12.58
CA HIS A 64 -6.43 -1.80 -11.33
C HIS A 64 -7.43 -2.13 -10.22
N GLU A 65 -6.95 -2.37 -9.00
CA GLU A 65 -7.83 -2.39 -7.84
C GLU A 65 -8.48 -1.00 -7.68
N PHE A 66 -9.80 -0.97 -7.57
CA PHE A 66 -10.55 0.24 -7.27
C PHE A 66 -10.66 0.39 -5.76
N ILE A 67 -10.14 1.50 -5.27
CA ILE A 67 -10.08 1.82 -3.84
C ILE A 67 -11.11 2.90 -3.54
N ASP A 68 -12.04 2.56 -2.66
CA ASP A 68 -12.97 3.52 -2.10
C ASP A 68 -12.33 4.22 -0.90
N GLY A 69 -12.33 5.56 -0.91
CA GLY A 69 -11.55 6.37 0.04
C GLY A 69 -12.00 6.24 1.50
N ASP A 70 -13.27 5.86 1.71
CA ASP A 70 -13.90 5.71 3.03
C ASP A 70 -13.83 4.29 3.58
N GLU A 71 -13.43 3.31 2.75
CA GLU A 71 -13.35 1.90 3.17
C GLU A 71 -12.01 1.59 3.85
N PRO A 72 -11.96 0.60 4.77
CA PRO A 72 -10.71 0.17 5.38
C PRO A 72 -9.74 -0.45 4.37
N LEU A 73 -8.51 0.08 4.32
CA LEU A 73 -7.49 -0.27 3.33
C LEU A 73 -6.30 -0.99 3.94
N ARG A 74 -5.68 -1.85 3.14
CA ARG A 74 -4.39 -2.45 3.52
C ARG A 74 -3.31 -1.36 3.56
N PRO A 75 -2.40 -1.37 4.55
CA PRO A 75 -1.19 -0.57 4.45
C PRO A 75 -0.42 -0.97 3.19
N ILE A 76 -0.02 0.03 2.42
CA ILE A 76 0.79 -0.14 1.22
C ILE A 76 1.71 1.06 1.04
N ILE A 77 2.93 0.78 0.60
CA ILE A 77 3.86 1.76 0.08
C ILE A 77 4.21 1.42 -1.37
N ASP A 78 4.35 2.45 -2.19
CA ASP A 78 4.84 2.36 -3.55
C ASP A 78 6.18 3.08 -3.64
N PHE A 79 7.20 2.37 -4.10
CA PHE A 79 8.53 2.88 -4.37
C PHE A 79 8.81 2.71 -5.85
N ASP A 80 8.85 3.81 -6.60
CA ASP A 80 9.08 3.78 -8.05
C ASP A 80 10.09 4.88 -8.43
N LEU A 81 11.36 4.50 -8.56
CA LEU A 81 12.43 5.42 -8.91
C LEU A 81 13.18 4.97 -10.17
N PRO A 82 13.43 5.87 -11.14
CA PRO A 82 14.36 5.65 -12.23
C PRO A 82 15.78 5.35 -11.71
N GLN A 83 16.52 4.52 -12.44
CA GLN A 83 17.90 4.14 -12.10
C GLN A 83 18.82 5.37 -12.03
N GLU A 84 18.61 6.34 -12.92
CA GLU A 84 19.34 7.62 -12.90
C GLU A 84 19.17 8.39 -11.58
N VAL A 85 17.98 8.34 -10.98
CA VAL A 85 17.73 8.97 -9.67
C VAL A 85 18.40 8.15 -8.56
N LEU A 86 18.27 6.82 -8.61
CA LEU A 86 18.92 5.93 -7.65
C LEU A 86 20.44 6.12 -7.61
N ASP A 87 21.07 6.32 -8.78
CA ASP A 87 22.51 6.51 -8.92
C ASP A 87 23.01 7.83 -8.31
N THR A 88 22.11 8.78 -8.04
CA THR A 88 22.43 10.07 -7.37
C THR A 88 22.32 10.01 -5.85
N ILE A 89 21.79 8.93 -5.29
CA ILE A 89 21.60 8.78 -3.84
C ILE A 89 22.95 8.53 -3.17
N GLU A 90 23.29 9.36 -2.19
CA GLU A 90 24.53 9.24 -1.40
C GLU A 90 24.23 9.00 0.10
N PRO A 91 24.94 8.05 0.76
CA PRO A 91 25.91 7.14 0.16
C PRO A 91 25.26 6.18 -0.84
N LYS A 92 26.02 5.72 -1.86
CA LYS A 92 25.53 4.73 -2.82
C LYS A 92 24.97 3.50 -2.11
N LEU A 93 23.69 3.21 -2.36
CA LEU A 93 23.01 2.01 -1.88
C LEU A 93 22.80 1.04 -3.04
N THR A 94 23.07 -0.22 -2.81
CA THR A 94 22.66 -1.29 -3.72
C THR A 94 21.14 -1.44 -3.71
N ARG A 95 20.56 -1.93 -4.81
CA ARG A 95 19.12 -2.24 -4.88
C ARG A 95 18.66 -3.17 -3.74
N LYS A 96 19.52 -4.09 -3.30
CA LYS A 96 19.25 -4.96 -2.15
C LYS A 96 19.15 -4.19 -0.85
N GLU A 97 20.08 -3.27 -0.58
CA GLU A 97 20.07 -2.44 0.63
C GLU A 97 18.86 -1.51 0.67
N ILE A 98 18.43 -0.99 -0.48
CA ILE A 98 17.19 -0.21 -0.61
C ILE A 98 15.99 -1.09 -0.25
N LEU A 99 15.84 -2.27 -0.87
CA LEU A 99 14.75 -3.21 -0.57
C LEU A 99 14.72 -3.60 0.90
N ASP A 100 15.87 -3.99 1.46
CA ASP A 100 15.98 -4.41 2.86
C ASP A 100 15.61 -3.25 3.82
N SER A 101 15.96 -2.00 3.46
CA SER A 101 15.58 -0.79 4.21
C SER A 101 14.08 -0.52 4.14
N LEU A 102 13.46 -0.65 2.97
CA LEU A 102 12.02 -0.47 2.77
C LEU A 102 11.23 -1.50 3.58
N ILE A 103 11.61 -2.78 3.50
CA ILE A 103 11.00 -3.86 4.28
C ILE A 103 11.14 -3.59 5.78
N LEU A 104 12.32 -3.16 6.23
CA LEU A 104 12.55 -2.89 7.65
C LEU A 104 11.70 -1.73 8.15
N GLY A 105 11.63 -0.61 7.40
CA GLY A 105 10.82 0.55 7.73
C GLY A 105 9.32 0.22 7.78
N PHE A 106 8.85 -0.54 6.79
CA PHE A 106 7.47 -1.03 6.74
C PHE A 106 7.14 -1.92 7.93
N ARG A 107 7.94 -2.97 8.17
CA ARG A 107 7.75 -3.92 9.29
C ARG A 107 7.73 -3.25 10.64
N LYS A 108 8.67 -2.32 10.90
CA LYS A 108 8.71 -1.56 12.15
C LYS A 108 7.42 -0.77 12.35
N THR A 109 6.93 -0.10 11.31
CA THR A 109 5.69 0.66 11.37
C THR A 109 4.48 -0.24 11.61
N CYS A 110 4.40 -1.40 10.94
CA CYS A 110 3.33 -2.37 11.21
C CYS A 110 3.32 -2.84 12.66
N LEU A 111 4.49 -3.20 13.23
CA LEU A 111 4.59 -3.67 14.61
C LEU A 111 4.32 -2.57 15.64
N GLU A 112 4.65 -1.32 15.34
CA GLU A 112 4.32 -0.17 16.20
C GLU A 112 2.80 0.06 16.29
N ILE A 113 2.08 -0.10 15.17
CA ILE A 113 0.63 0.13 15.11
C ILE A 113 -0.15 -1.10 15.57
N PHE A 114 0.31 -2.29 15.21
CA PHE A 114 -0.33 -3.56 15.51
C PHE A 114 0.70 -4.58 16.02
N PRO A 115 1.00 -4.61 17.34
CA PRO A 115 2.07 -5.45 17.90
C PRO A 115 1.91 -6.96 17.68
N LYS A 116 0.69 -7.41 17.36
CA LYS A 116 0.36 -8.82 17.05
C LYS A 116 0.42 -9.13 15.55
N TRP A 117 0.88 -8.20 14.72
CA TRP A 117 0.95 -8.38 13.27
C TRP A 117 1.89 -9.55 12.90
N ASP A 118 1.40 -10.46 12.07
CA ASP A 118 2.20 -11.58 11.55
C ASP A 118 2.96 -11.15 10.29
N TYR A 119 4.29 -11.21 10.34
CA TYR A 119 5.15 -10.86 9.22
C TYR A 119 4.92 -11.74 7.98
N LYS A 120 4.33 -12.93 8.13
CA LYS A 120 3.98 -13.80 6.98
C LYS A 120 2.91 -13.20 6.08
N THR A 121 2.19 -12.20 6.57
CA THR A 121 1.17 -11.47 5.80
C THR A 121 1.75 -10.32 4.97
N LEU A 122 3.08 -10.15 4.97
CA LEU A 122 3.79 -9.19 4.12
C LEU A 122 3.78 -9.68 2.67
N THR A 123 3.47 -8.79 1.74
CA THR A 123 3.50 -9.05 0.31
C THR A 123 4.36 -8.00 -0.39
N ILE A 124 5.17 -8.45 -1.34
CA ILE A 124 6.05 -7.59 -2.14
C ILE A 124 5.80 -7.93 -3.60
N ALA A 125 5.34 -6.97 -4.37
CA ALA A 125 5.25 -7.06 -5.82
C ALA A 125 6.33 -6.17 -6.45
N SER A 126 6.96 -6.65 -7.53
CA SER A 126 8.02 -5.93 -8.22
C SER A 126 7.69 -5.77 -9.69
N SER A 127 7.86 -4.55 -10.20
CA SER A 127 7.92 -4.25 -11.64
C SER A 127 9.28 -3.63 -12.03
N SER A 128 10.31 -3.95 -11.24
CA SER A 128 11.67 -3.44 -11.42
C SER A 128 12.34 -4.01 -12.68
N ASP A 129 13.14 -3.20 -13.35
CA ASP A 129 13.93 -3.60 -14.51
C ASP A 129 15.34 -2.95 -14.47
N ALA A 130 16.05 -2.89 -15.60
CA ALA A 130 17.36 -2.23 -15.67
C ALA A 130 17.26 -0.71 -15.55
N LYS A 131 16.13 -0.11 -15.92
CA LYS A 131 15.88 1.34 -15.98
C LYS A 131 15.24 1.90 -14.73
N LYS A 132 14.56 1.10 -13.91
CA LYS A 132 13.92 1.54 -12.67
C LYS A 132 13.88 0.47 -11.59
N MET A 133 13.76 0.90 -10.35
CA MET A 133 13.38 0.06 -9.22
C MET A 133 11.97 0.44 -8.81
N SER A 134 11.05 -0.52 -8.94
CA SER A 134 9.62 -0.35 -8.75
C SER A 134 9.07 -1.48 -7.88
N LEU A 135 8.58 -1.14 -6.69
CA LEU A 135 8.16 -2.06 -5.66
C LEU A 135 6.87 -1.59 -4.99
N HIS A 136 5.89 -2.49 -4.90
CA HIS A 136 4.76 -2.34 -3.99
C HIS A 136 4.98 -3.24 -2.78
N ILE A 137 4.98 -2.66 -1.58
CA ILE A 137 5.08 -3.42 -0.33
C ILE A 137 3.80 -3.20 0.46
N SER A 138 3.09 -4.28 0.74
CA SER A 138 1.79 -4.24 1.42
C SER A 138 1.66 -5.37 2.44
N THR A 139 0.55 -5.37 3.16
CA THR A 139 0.19 -6.51 4.01
C THR A 139 -1.31 -6.75 4.04
N PHE A 140 -1.73 -8.03 4.03
CA PHE A 140 -3.13 -8.42 4.21
C PHE A 140 -3.49 -8.74 5.67
N GLY A 141 -2.53 -8.71 6.60
CA GLY A 141 -2.72 -9.04 8.01
C GLY A 141 -3.27 -7.90 8.87
N MET A 142 -3.46 -6.71 8.29
CA MET A 142 -4.06 -5.56 8.96
C MET A 142 -4.73 -4.62 7.96
N ARG A 143 -5.66 -3.80 8.45
CA ARG A 143 -6.29 -2.72 7.69
C ARG A 143 -6.22 -1.42 8.48
N LEU A 144 -6.08 -0.32 7.76
CA LEU A 144 -6.16 1.05 8.24
C LEU A 144 -7.56 1.59 7.94
N PRO A 145 -8.15 2.43 8.81
CA PRO A 145 -9.55 2.82 8.70
C PRO A 145 -9.95 3.51 7.39
N ASN A 146 -9.04 4.25 6.76
CA ASN A 146 -9.31 5.02 5.55
C ASN A 146 -7.99 5.47 4.90
N ILE A 147 -8.13 6.14 3.76
CA ILE A 147 -7.02 6.64 2.95
C ILE A 147 -6.11 7.64 3.69
N ALA A 148 -6.66 8.49 4.56
CA ALA A 148 -5.89 9.44 5.33
C ALA A 148 -4.93 8.73 6.31
N ARG A 149 -5.38 7.62 6.91
CA ARG A 149 -4.53 6.79 7.78
C ARG A 149 -3.46 6.04 6.99
N VAL A 150 -3.72 5.66 5.73
CA VAL A 150 -2.68 5.14 4.83
C VAL A 150 -1.60 6.19 4.56
N ALA A 151 -1.97 7.45 4.31
CA ALA A 151 -1.00 8.52 4.12
C ALA A 151 -0.11 8.74 5.36
N VAL A 152 -0.70 8.74 6.56
CA VAL A 152 0.06 8.80 7.82
C VAL A 152 0.99 7.59 7.98
N PHE A 153 0.52 6.40 7.62
CA PHE A 153 1.35 5.18 7.64
C PHE A 153 2.57 5.32 6.73
N THR A 154 2.39 5.79 5.49
CA THR A 154 3.49 6.00 4.54
C THR A 154 4.53 6.98 5.08
N GLU A 155 4.08 8.06 5.72
CA GLU A 155 4.95 9.03 6.37
C GLU A 155 5.75 8.43 7.53
N LEU A 156 5.12 7.56 8.32
CA LEU A 156 5.81 6.83 9.40
C LEU A 156 6.85 5.85 8.86
N VAL A 157 6.60 5.20 7.72
CA VAL A 157 7.58 4.35 7.05
C VAL A 157 8.73 5.20 6.53
N ARG A 158 8.45 6.31 5.84
CA ARG A 158 9.46 7.23 5.30
C ARG A 158 10.44 7.70 6.38
N LYS A 159 9.94 8.12 7.54
CA LYS A 159 10.78 8.57 8.68
C LYS A 159 11.72 7.49 9.23
N LYS A 160 11.47 6.21 8.94
CA LYS A 160 12.28 5.08 9.41
C LYS A 160 13.33 4.60 8.40
N LEU A 161 13.35 5.17 7.20
CA LEU A 161 14.34 4.84 6.19
C LEU A 161 15.68 5.53 6.48
N PRO A 162 16.79 5.08 5.85
CA PRO A 162 18.00 5.89 5.77
C PRO A 162 17.71 7.30 5.24
N THR A 163 18.37 8.33 5.78
CA THR A 163 18.15 9.75 5.42
C THR A 163 18.12 9.98 3.91
N ALA A 164 18.99 9.29 3.17
CA ALA A 164 19.10 9.38 1.71
C ALA A 164 17.82 8.94 0.96
N LEU A 165 16.95 8.14 1.61
CA LEU A 165 15.68 7.64 1.08
C LEU A 165 14.46 8.36 1.67
N GLN A 166 14.64 9.36 2.53
CA GLN A 166 13.52 10.07 3.17
C GLN A 166 12.95 11.21 2.33
N GLY A 167 13.50 11.48 1.14
CA GLY A 167 13.06 12.56 0.25
C GLY A 167 11.55 12.52 -0.02
N ASN A 168 10.91 13.68 -0.02
CA ASN A 168 9.53 13.81 -0.50
C ASN A 168 9.52 13.36 -1.96
N SER A 169 8.60 12.44 -2.33
CA SER A 169 8.50 11.74 -3.64
C SER A 169 9.26 10.43 -3.82
N ILE A 170 10.01 9.94 -2.81
CA ILE A 170 10.69 8.63 -2.91
C ILE A 170 9.75 7.47 -2.66
N ILE A 171 8.88 7.62 -1.66
CA ILE A 171 7.81 6.67 -1.37
C ILE A 171 6.50 7.42 -1.44
N ASP A 172 5.54 6.82 -2.11
CA ASP A 172 4.16 7.26 -2.11
C ASP A 172 3.24 6.18 -1.54
N ASN A 173 1.96 6.53 -1.37
CA ASN A 173 0.89 5.57 -1.30
C ASN A 173 0.09 5.63 -2.60
N ILE A 174 -0.67 4.56 -2.86
CA ILE A 174 -1.53 4.46 -4.04
C ILE A 174 -2.73 5.43 -4.03
N ALA A 175 -2.94 6.21 -2.97
CA ALA A 175 -4.03 7.18 -2.90
C ALA A 175 -3.81 8.44 -3.72
N ASN A 176 -2.54 8.79 -3.92
CA ASN A 176 -2.14 10.05 -4.54
C ASN A 176 -2.02 9.95 -6.07
N LYS A 177 -2.39 8.80 -6.66
CA LYS A 177 -2.25 8.50 -8.10
C LYS A 177 -3.59 8.51 -8.84
#